data_AF-A0A848FB98-F1
#
_entry.id   AF-A0A848FB98-F1
#
_cell.length_a   1.000
_cell.length_b   1.000
_cell.length_c   1.000
_cell.angle_alpha   90.00
_cell.angle_beta   90.00
_cell.angle_gamma   90.00
#
_symmetry.space_group_name_H-M   'P 1'
#
loop_
_entity.id
_entity.type
_entity.pdbx_description
1 polymer ?
#
loop_
_entity_poly.entity_id
_entity_poly.type
_entity_poly.pdbx_seq_one_letter_code
_entity_poly.pdbx_strand_id
1 'polypeptide(L)'
;MKNLIKPLVLATALLGTHAAQAALYTSDFGTANATLSNCDDCGIDVGFPGAGQTIAGLAVSDIFVHSNGFASFFEFDQFSVLHTDLDSRNDPLSNVYINTTTAGQMIVTWQGMGHFSENYSVRSTFQLVLRSDQYALAPGEGQFGFFYGDISDPSVAEVGFLINDQFQTFVPANSLSNASPAWYRLNDEGQVIAGPVAPVPEPGSLALAGLGLGMSAWLGGRRRRPDAARAA
;
A
#
# COMPACT_ATOMS: atom_id res chain seq x y z
N MET A 1 54.45 -16.83 -31.37
CA MET A 1 53.80 -17.59 -30.28
C MET A 1 53.80 -16.76 -29.01
N LYS A 2 52.62 -16.31 -28.55
CA LYS A 2 52.22 -16.14 -27.14
C LYS A 2 50.85 -15.45 -27.14
N ASN A 3 49.80 -16.28 -27.14
CA ASN A 3 48.41 -15.87 -27.05
C ASN A 3 48.15 -15.36 -25.63
N LEU A 4 47.77 -14.09 -25.50
CA LEU A 4 47.34 -13.50 -24.24
C LEU A 4 45.86 -13.87 -24.02
N ILE A 5 45.62 -14.93 -23.26
CA ILE A 5 44.28 -15.30 -22.78
C ILE A 5 43.93 -14.31 -21.65
N LYS A 6 42.96 -13.42 -21.89
CA LYS A 6 42.37 -12.58 -20.85
C LYS A 6 41.31 -13.40 -20.09
N PRO A 7 41.35 -13.49 -18.76
CA PRO A 7 40.30 -14.15 -18.00
C PRO A 7 39.05 -13.27 -18.02
N LEU A 8 37.95 -13.84 -18.52
CA LEU A 8 36.62 -13.28 -18.40
C LEU A 8 36.19 -13.46 -16.94
N VAL A 9 36.29 -12.40 -16.13
CA VAL A 9 35.71 -12.36 -14.79
C VAL A 9 34.20 -12.29 -14.95
N LEU A 10 33.54 -13.43 -14.75
CA LEU A 10 32.09 -13.51 -14.67
C LEU A 10 31.69 -13.00 -13.28
N ALA A 11 31.31 -11.72 -13.20
CA ALA A 11 30.74 -11.14 -11.99
C ALA A 11 29.34 -11.73 -11.80
N THR A 12 29.22 -12.74 -10.94
CA THR A 12 27.94 -13.26 -10.46
C THR A 12 27.34 -12.19 -9.55
N ALA A 13 26.52 -11.30 -10.12
CA ALA A 13 25.67 -10.42 -9.32
C ALA A 13 24.69 -11.31 -8.56
N LEU A 14 24.97 -11.52 -7.27
CA LEU A 14 24.00 -12.01 -6.29
C LEU A 14 22.89 -10.94 -6.19
N LEU A 15 21.95 -10.98 -7.12
CA LEU A 15 20.67 -10.31 -7.00
C LEU A 15 19.91 -11.06 -5.91
N GLY A 16 20.14 -10.67 -4.66
CA GLY A 16 19.28 -11.07 -3.56
C GLY A 16 17.86 -10.69 -3.94
N THR A 17 17.00 -11.68 -4.09
CA THR A 17 15.56 -11.47 -4.22
C THR A 17 15.06 -11.06 -2.84
N HIS A 18 15.26 -9.80 -2.46
CA HIS A 18 14.43 -9.23 -1.41
C HIS A 18 13.02 -9.26 -1.96
N ALA A 19 12.11 -9.94 -1.26
CA ALA A 19 10.70 -9.78 -1.51
C ALA A 19 10.44 -8.27 -1.49
N ALA A 20 9.85 -7.74 -2.56
CA ALA A 20 9.49 -6.34 -2.60
C ALA A 20 8.58 -6.10 -1.39
N GLN A 21 9.07 -5.33 -0.40
CA GLN A 21 8.20 -4.82 0.65
C GLN A 21 7.16 -3.96 -0.07
N ALA A 22 5.89 -4.26 0.14
CA ALA A 22 4.86 -3.33 -0.29
C ALA A 22 5.12 -2.00 0.42
N ALA A 23 5.52 -0.99 -0.34
CA ALA A 23 5.74 0.33 0.21
C ALA A 23 4.39 0.93 0.63
N LEU A 24 4.43 1.79 1.64
CA LEU A 24 3.36 2.77 1.86
C LEU A 24 3.10 3.53 0.56
N TYR A 25 1.87 4.00 0.35
CA TYR A 25 1.47 4.71 -0.87
C TYR A 25 2.34 5.94 -1.13
N THR A 26 2.68 6.68 -0.06
CA THR A 26 3.57 7.84 -0.13
C THR A 26 4.43 7.93 1.13
N SER A 27 5.60 8.56 1.01
CA SER A 27 6.42 8.99 2.15
C SER A 27 6.15 10.44 2.58
N ASP A 28 5.37 11.19 1.80
CA ASP A 28 4.89 12.51 2.18
C ASP A 28 3.58 12.38 2.95
N PHE A 29 3.70 12.26 4.27
CA PHE A 29 2.56 12.01 5.16
C PHE A 29 1.69 13.24 5.39
N GLY A 30 2.14 14.44 5.02
CA GLY A 30 1.42 15.67 5.27
C GLY A 30 1.53 16.17 6.72
N THR A 31 0.42 16.62 7.29
CA THR A 31 0.39 17.28 8.61
C THR A 31 0.09 16.27 9.71
N ALA A 32 0.84 16.33 10.82
CA ALA A 32 0.56 15.52 11.99
C ALA A 32 -0.74 15.99 12.68
N ASN A 33 -1.57 15.04 13.07
CA ASN A 33 -2.70 15.28 13.96
C ASN A 33 -2.17 15.65 15.35
N ALA A 34 -2.58 16.81 15.86
CA ALA A 34 -2.20 17.28 17.18
C ALA A 34 -2.91 16.56 18.34
N THR A 35 -4.03 15.88 18.05
CA THR A 35 -4.86 15.22 19.07
C THR A 35 -4.71 13.71 18.95
N LEU A 36 -3.68 13.19 19.62
CA LEU A 36 -3.45 11.75 19.73
C LEU A 36 -4.37 11.14 20.80
N SER A 37 -4.89 9.94 20.53
CA SER A 37 -5.86 9.26 21.38
C SER A 37 -5.67 7.74 21.35
N ASN A 38 -6.31 7.05 22.30
CA ASN A 38 -6.51 5.60 22.29
C ASN A 38 -8.01 5.23 22.34
N CYS A 39 -8.87 6.25 22.35
CA CYS A 39 -10.30 6.06 22.48
C CYS A 39 -10.83 5.68 21.10
N ASP A 40 -11.51 4.54 21.05
CA ASP A 40 -12.05 3.93 19.83
C ASP A 40 -12.90 4.94 19.03
N ASP A 41 -13.71 5.70 19.75
CA ASP A 41 -14.68 6.65 19.18
C ASP A 41 -14.12 8.07 19.03
N CYS A 42 -12.85 8.29 19.40
CA CYS A 42 -12.25 9.61 19.37
C CYS A 42 -11.61 9.85 18.00
N GLY A 43 -12.27 10.68 17.20
CA GLY A 43 -11.79 11.13 15.90
C GLY A 43 -11.52 12.62 15.85
N ILE A 44 -10.93 13.04 14.74
CA ILE A 44 -10.87 14.44 14.33
C ILE A 44 -11.63 14.63 13.03
N ASP A 45 -12.32 15.76 12.91
CA ASP A 45 -12.93 16.20 11.66
C ASP A 45 -11.85 16.73 10.72
N VAL A 46 -11.82 16.16 9.52
CA VAL A 46 -10.84 16.52 8.49
C VAL A 46 -11.58 16.92 7.23
N GLY A 47 -11.48 18.20 6.87
CA GLY A 47 -12.04 18.70 5.62
C GLY A 47 -11.49 17.94 4.41
N PHE A 48 -12.38 17.40 3.59
CA PHE A 48 -12.03 16.70 2.37
C PHE A 48 -11.51 17.69 1.32
N PRO A 49 -10.36 17.43 0.67
CA PRO A 49 -9.71 18.45 -0.14
C PRO A 49 -10.45 18.73 -1.44
N GLY A 50 -10.79 20.00 -1.66
CA GLY A 50 -11.45 20.49 -2.86
C GLY A 50 -12.97 20.60 -2.70
N ALA A 51 -13.56 21.64 -3.29
CA ALA A 51 -14.99 21.89 -3.19
C ALA A 51 -15.80 20.97 -4.13
N GLY A 52 -16.98 20.53 -3.65
CA GLY A 52 -17.95 19.78 -4.46
C GLY A 52 -17.52 18.34 -4.80
N GLN A 53 -16.62 17.76 -4.01
CA GLN A 53 -16.22 16.37 -4.18
C GLN A 53 -17.34 15.44 -3.75
N THR A 54 -17.45 14.31 -4.44
CA THR A 54 -18.37 13.24 -4.08
C THR A 54 -17.65 11.92 -3.95
N ILE A 55 -18.17 10.99 -3.15
CA ILE A 55 -17.74 9.59 -3.12
C ILE A 55 -19.00 8.76 -3.25
N ALA A 56 -19.06 7.90 -4.27
CA ALA A 56 -20.26 7.14 -4.64
C ALA A 56 -21.49 8.04 -4.84
N GLY A 57 -21.30 9.22 -5.44
CA GLY A 57 -22.35 10.20 -5.68
C GLY A 57 -22.79 11.00 -4.43
N LEU A 58 -22.29 10.66 -3.25
CA LEU A 58 -22.57 11.40 -2.01
C LEU A 58 -21.58 12.56 -1.86
N ALA A 59 -22.08 13.77 -1.59
CA ALA A 59 -21.23 14.91 -1.30
C ALA A 59 -20.44 14.67 -0.01
N VAL A 60 -19.12 14.87 -0.05
CA VAL A 60 -18.23 14.70 1.09
C VAL A 60 -17.56 16.05 1.38
N SER A 61 -17.84 16.59 2.56
CA SER A 61 -17.17 17.79 3.07
C SER A 61 -16.08 17.44 4.07
N ASP A 62 -16.31 16.43 4.90
CA ASP A 62 -15.45 16.08 6.03
C ASP A 62 -15.34 14.56 6.17
N ILE A 63 -14.21 14.11 6.72
CA ILE A 63 -13.94 12.72 7.10
C ILE A 63 -13.57 12.72 8.57
N PHE A 64 -14.18 11.81 9.34
CA PHE A 64 -13.77 11.54 10.71
C PHE A 64 -12.59 10.56 10.67
N VAL A 65 -11.43 10.99 11.15
CA VAL A 65 -10.23 10.15 11.24
C VAL A 65 -10.01 9.74 12.69
N HIS A 66 -10.10 8.43 12.95
CA HIS A 66 -9.96 7.88 14.30
C HIS A 66 -8.52 7.43 14.57
N SER A 67 -8.09 7.56 15.83
CA SER A 67 -6.76 7.10 16.23
C SER A 67 -6.61 5.58 16.15
N ASN A 68 -7.72 4.84 16.14
CA ASN A 68 -7.75 3.37 16.16
C ASN A 68 -7.77 2.70 14.78
N GLY A 69 -7.28 3.41 13.76
CA GLY A 69 -6.97 2.80 12.45
C GLY A 69 -8.14 2.68 11.48
N PHE A 70 -9.22 3.41 11.75
CA PHE A 70 -10.37 3.55 10.85
C PHE A 70 -10.74 5.01 10.62
N ALA A 71 -11.55 5.24 9.61
CA ALA A 71 -12.13 6.54 9.30
C ALA A 71 -13.58 6.35 8.80
N SER A 72 -14.35 7.43 8.80
CA SER A 72 -15.77 7.37 8.43
C SER A 72 -16.26 8.66 7.76
N PHE A 73 -17.30 8.54 6.93
CA PHE A 73 -17.98 9.70 6.32
C PHE A 73 -18.97 10.35 7.29
N PHE A 74 -19.58 9.51 8.14
CA PHE A 74 -20.54 9.84 9.19
C PHE A 74 -20.35 8.84 10.34
N GLU A 75 -21.01 9.04 11.48
CA GLU A 75 -20.88 8.19 12.68
C GLU A 75 -21.08 6.67 12.43
N PHE A 76 -21.74 6.28 11.34
CA PHE A 76 -22.11 4.88 11.07
C PHE A 76 -21.48 4.26 9.80
N ASP A 77 -20.95 5.05 8.87
CA ASP A 77 -20.37 4.53 7.61
C ASP A 77 -18.84 4.44 7.74
N GLN A 78 -18.37 3.33 8.31
CA GLN A 78 -16.95 3.16 8.66
C GLN A 78 -16.17 2.40 7.59
N PHE A 79 -14.92 2.77 7.41
CA PHE A 79 -13.94 2.05 6.64
C PHE A 79 -12.66 1.92 7.45
N SER A 80 -12.17 0.68 7.57
CA SER A 80 -11.05 0.30 8.39
C SER A 80 -9.92 -0.22 7.53
N VAL A 81 -8.74 0.38 7.67
CA VAL A 81 -7.51 -0.21 7.14
C VAL A 81 -6.95 -1.23 8.12
N LEU A 82 -6.95 -0.88 9.41
CA LEU A 82 -6.51 -1.76 10.48
C LEU A 82 -7.17 -1.33 11.79
N HIS A 83 -8.39 -1.79 12.03
CA HIS A 83 -9.12 -1.50 13.26
C HIS A 83 -8.74 -2.54 14.29
N THR A 84 -8.03 -2.07 15.30
CA THR A 84 -7.67 -2.80 16.51
C THR A 84 -7.55 -1.76 17.62
N ASP A 85 -7.37 -2.20 18.86
CA ASP A 85 -7.23 -1.29 19.98
C ASP A 85 -5.85 -0.60 19.89
N LEU A 86 -5.69 0.44 19.07
CA LEU A 86 -4.42 1.17 18.93
C LEU A 86 -4.25 2.22 20.02
N ASP A 87 -3.00 2.62 20.29
CA ASP A 87 -2.68 3.67 21.26
C ASP A 87 -1.59 4.62 20.73
N SER A 88 -1.88 5.92 20.79
CA SER A 88 -0.94 6.99 20.45
C SER A 88 -0.70 8.02 21.55
N ARG A 89 -1.32 7.92 22.72
CA ARG A 89 -1.41 9.04 23.69
C ARG A 89 -0.08 9.47 24.29
N ASN A 90 0.77 8.50 24.63
CA ASN A 90 1.95 8.72 25.48
C ASN A 90 3.24 8.23 24.81
N ASP A 91 3.27 8.21 23.48
CA ASP A 91 4.44 7.74 22.74
C ASP A 91 4.80 8.68 21.59
N PRO A 92 6.04 9.20 21.57
CA PRO A 92 6.46 10.17 20.55
C PRO A 92 6.65 9.55 19.16
N LEU A 93 6.63 8.22 19.03
CA LEU A 93 6.78 7.51 17.75
C LEU A 93 5.42 7.23 17.09
N SER A 94 4.35 7.10 17.89
CA SER A 94 2.98 6.94 17.44
C SER A 94 2.40 8.25 16.95
N ASN A 95 2.00 8.32 15.68
CA ASN A 95 1.41 9.53 15.11
C ASN A 95 0.36 9.19 14.05
N VAL A 96 -0.63 10.06 13.92
CA VAL A 96 -1.55 10.06 12.78
C VAL A 96 -1.22 11.28 11.92
N TYR A 97 -0.99 11.07 10.63
CA TYR A 97 -0.74 12.15 9.67
C TYR A 97 -1.81 12.16 8.60
N ILE A 98 -2.10 13.35 8.10
CA ILE A 98 -3.09 13.57 7.07
C ILE A 98 -2.49 14.44 5.97
N ASN A 99 -2.52 13.90 4.75
CA ASN A 99 -2.17 14.63 3.54
C ASN A 99 -3.43 14.96 2.73
N THR A 100 -3.70 16.26 2.60
CA THR A 100 -4.81 16.83 1.83
C THR A 100 -4.33 17.80 0.74
N THR A 101 -3.05 17.71 0.33
CA THR A 101 -2.47 18.67 -0.64
C THR A 101 -3.04 18.53 -2.04
N THR A 102 -3.69 17.40 -2.35
CA THR A 102 -4.24 17.08 -3.67
C THR A 102 -5.76 17.12 -3.62
N ALA A 103 -6.38 17.98 -4.43
CA ALA A 103 -7.84 18.05 -4.52
C ALA A 103 -8.43 16.71 -4.97
N GLY A 104 -9.48 16.27 -4.27
CA GLY A 104 -10.14 14.98 -4.50
C GLY A 104 -9.41 13.78 -3.91
N GLN A 105 -8.28 13.96 -3.20
CA GLN A 105 -7.55 12.86 -2.56
C GLN A 105 -7.11 13.21 -1.14
N MET A 106 -7.45 12.34 -0.20
CA MET A 106 -6.94 12.37 1.18
C MET A 106 -6.10 11.11 1.43
N ILE A 107 -4.95 11.27 2.09
CA ILE A 107 -4.14 10.15 2.55
C ILE A 107 -4.01 10.25 4.07
N VAL A 108 -4.37 9.19 4.78
CA VAL A 108 -4.20 9.10 6.23
C VAL A 108 -3.12 8.07 6.52
N THR A 109 -2.14 8.44 7.35
CA THR A 109 -1.06 7.55 7.79
C THR A 109 -1.12 7.37 9.29
N TRP A 110 -1.31 6.14 9.73
CA TRP A 110 -1.08 5.76 11.12
C TRP A 110 0.35 5.23 11.19
N GLN A 111 1.24 6.01 11.77
CA GLN A 111 2.67 5.70 11.84
C GLN A 111 3.03 5.18 13.22
N GLY A 112 3.61 3.98 13.25
CA GLY A 112 4.22 3.44 14.47
C GLY A 112 3.27 3.31 15.64
N MET A 113 1.98 3.09 15.40
CA MET A 113 0.96 3.03 16.45
C MET A 113 1.27 1.89 17.41
N GLY A 114 1.16 2.14 18.71
CA GLY A 114 1.19 1.10 19.74
C GLY A 114 -0.13 0.34 19.80
N HIS A 115 -0.13 -0.73 20.58
CA HIS A 115 -1.35 -1.41 20.99
C HIS A 115 -1.87 -0.83 22.31
N PHE A 116 -3.16 -0.99 22.56
CA PHE A 116 -3.89 -0.47 23.70
C PHE A 116 -3.23 -0.77 25.04
N SER A 117 -3.53 0.11 26.00
CA SER A 117 -2.94 0.13 27.33
C SER A 117 -1.43 0.39 27.29
N GLU A 118 -1.01 1.32 26.43
CA GLU A 118 0.40 1.79 26.31
C GLU A 118 1.39 0.67 25.94
N ASN A 119 0.95 -0.35 25.20
CA ASN A 119 1.82 -1.41 24.72
C ASN A 119 2.55 -0.98 23.44
N TYR A 120 3.67 -0.30 23.64
CA TYR A 120 4.55 0.21 22.58
C TYR A 120 5.65 -0.77 22.14
N SER A 121 5.62 -2.01 22.65
CA SER A 121 6.56 -3.07 22.25
C SER A 121 6.23 -3.68 20.89
N VAL A 122 4.97 -3.54 20.47
CA VAL A 122 4.47 -3.86 19.13
C VAL A 122 4.06 -2.57 18.44
N ARG A 123 4.18 -2.54 17.11
CA ARG A 123 4.00 -1.33 16.31
C ARG A 123 3.26 -1.64 15.03
N SER A 124 2.37 -0.74 14.64
CA SER A 124 1.58 -0.85 13.41
C SER A 124 1.74 0.42 12.57
N THR A 125 2.21 0.28 11.34
CA THR A 125 2.26 1.37 10.35
C THR A 125 1.46 1.02 9.12
N PHE A 126 0.52 1.87 8.73
CA PHE A 126 -0.35 1.64 7.58
C PHE A 126 -0.92 2.96 7.05
N GLN A 127 -1.46 2.91 5.83
CA GLN A 127 -2.05 4.04 5.14
C GLN A 127 -3.39 3.71 4.53
N LEU A 128 -4.23 4.74 4.53
CA LEU A 128 -5.49 4.81 3.82
C LEU A 128 -5.39 5.89 2.76
N VAL A 129 -5.78 5.57 1.53
CA VAL A 129 -5.99 6.54 0.46
C VAL A 129 -7.47 6.61 0.19
N LEU A 130 -8.07 7.80 0.31
CA LEU A 130 -9.43 8.10 -0.13
C LEU A 130 -9.40 9.03 -1.33
N ARG A 131 -10.25 8.74 -2.31
CA ARG A 131 -10.39 9.53 -3.52
C ARG A 131 -11.85 9.71 -3.89
N SER A 132 -12.17 10.91 -4.34
CA SER A 132 -13.50 11.25 -4.84
C SER A 132 -13.79 10.63 -6.20
N ASP A 133 -15.06 10.68 -6.62
CA ASP A 133 -15.53 10.30 -7.94
C ASP A 133 -14.90 11.17 -9.04
N GLN A 134 -14.53 12.41 -8.72
CA GLN A 134 -13.91 13.36 -9.64
C GLN A 134 -12.39 13.15 -9.78
N TYR A 135 -11.78 12.36 -8.90
CA TYR A 135 -10.35 12.09 -8.96
C TYR A 135 -10.04 11.10 -10.09
N ALA A 136 -9.03 11.43 -10.91
CA ALA A 136 -8.60 10.57 -12.02
C ALA A 136 -7.85 9.33 -11.49
N LEU A 137 -8.52 8.17 -11.51
CA LEU A 137 -7.94 6.90 -11.06
C LEU A 137 -6.98 6.34 -12.12
N ALA A 138 -5.77 5.97 -11.71
CA ALA A 138 -4.84 5.25 -12.58
C ALA A 138 -5.31 3.80 -12.81
N PRO A 139 -4.90 3.14 -13.91
CA PRO A 139 -5.19 1.73 -14.13
C PRO A 139 -4.68 0.87 -12.95
N GLY A 140 -5.54 0.03 -12.39
CA GLY A 140 -5.20 -0.79 -11.23
C GLY A 140 -5.55 -0.17 -9.88
N GLU A 141 -5.94 1.11 -9.84
CA GLU A 141 -6.27 1.80 -8.60
C GLU A 141 -7.79 1.97 -8.39
N GLY A 142 -8.16 2.26 -7.15
CA GLY A 142 -9.53 2.47 -6.71
C GLY A 142 -9.72 3.78 -5.96
N GLN A 143 -10.93 3.98 -5.46
CA GLN A 143 -11.26 5.13 -4.61
C GLN A 143 -10.71 4.96 -3.20
N PHE A 144 -10.57 3.72 -2.74
CA PHE A 144 -10.03 3.38 -1.44
C PHE A 144 -8.82 2.48 -1.61
N GLY A 145 -7.68 2.89 -1.06
CA GLY A 145 -6.44 2.13 -1.11
C GLY A 145 -5.92 1.84 0.28
N PHE A 146 -5.71 0.57 0.59
CA PHE A 146 -5.21 0.10 1.89
C PHE A 146 -3.78 -0.38 1.73
N PHE A 147 -2.87 0.20 2.51
CA PHE A 147 -1.43 -0.03 2.40
C PHE A 147 -0.88 -0.37 3.78
N TYR A 148 -0.04 -1.40 3.85
CA TYR A 148 0.51 -1.90 5.10
C TYR A 148 2.03 -1.81 5.07
N GLY A 149 2.60 -1.09 6.03
CA GLY A 149 4.03 -1.08 6.28
C GLY A 149 4.42 -2.16 7.28
N ASP A 150 5.34 -1.80 8.18
CA ASP A 150 5.75 -2.68 9.26
C ASP A 150 4.65 -2.78 10.34
N ILE A 151 4.20 -4.00 10.59
CA ILE A 151 3.18 -4.34 11.57
C ILE A 151 3.67 -5.54 12.38
N SER A 152 3.99 -5.32 13.65
CA SER A 152 4.42 -6.36 14.59
C SER A 152 3.34 -6.75 15.60
N ASP A 153 2.21 -6.04 15.62
CA ASP A 153 1.08 -6.35 16.50
C ASP A 153 0.45 -7.70 16.13
N PRO A 154 0.45 -8.70 17.03
CA PRO A 154 -0.16 -10.00 16.76
C PRO A 154 -1.69 -10.02 16.98
N SER A 155 -2.27 -8.92 17.44
CA SER A 155 -3.70 -8.83 17.75
C SER A 155 -4.57 -9.04 16.53
N VAL A 156 -5.81 -9.45 16.76
CA VAL A 156 -6.79 -9.55 15.68
C VAL A 156 -7.21 -8.13 15.31
N ALA A 157 -7.19 -7.84 14.01
CA ALA A 157 -7.67 -6.61 13.43
C ALA A 157 -8.84 -6.87 12.49
N GLU A 158 -9.75 -5.91 12.43
CA GLU A 158 -10.81 -5.80 11.45
C GLU A 158 -10.34 -4.95 10.28
N VAL A 159 -10.47 -5.47 9.07
CA VAL A 159 -10.07 -4.77 7.84
C VAL A 159 -11.21 -4.81 6.84
N GLY A 160 -11.48 -3.67 6.20
CA GLY A 160 -12.50 -3.56 5.16
C GLY A 160 -13.44 -2.39 5.38
N PHE A 161 -14.68 -2.59 4.96
CA PHE A 161 -15.74 -1.58 5.00
C PHE A 161 -16.85 -2.08 5.91
N LEU A 162 -17.28 -1.27 6.86
CA LEU A 162 -18.56 -1.48 7.55
C LEU A 162 -19.65 -0.76 6.77
N ILE A 163 -19.88 -1.20 5.53
CA ILE A 163 -21.02 -0.77 4.73
C ILE A 163 -21.96 -1.97 4.65
N ASN A 164 -23.15 -1.85 5.22
CA ASN A 164 -24.16 -2.92 5.35
C ASN A 164 -23.71 -4.14 6.20
N ASP A 165 -23.05 -3.93 7.35
CA ASP A 165 -22.63 -4.99 8.29
C ASP A 165 -21.68 -6.05 7.70
N GLN A 166 -20.83 -5.69 6.72
CA GLN A 166 -19.90 -6.62 6.07
C GLN A 166 -18.43 -6.23 6.30
N PHE A 167 -17.92 -6.33 7.52
CA PHE A 167 -16.47 -6.38 7.70
C PHE A 167 -15.90 -7.55 6.92
N GLN A 168 -14.91 -7.29 6.07
CA GLN A 168 -14.45 -8.30 5.14
C GLN A 168 -13.56 -9.33 5.80
N THR A 169 -12.82 -9.02 6.88
CA THR A 169 -11.97 -10.03 7.52
C THR A 169 -11.54 -9.68 8.93
N PHE A 170 -11.56 -10.68 9.82
CA PHE A 170 -10.79 -10.71 11.07
C PHE A 170 -9.48 -11.44 10.80
N VAL A 171 -8.36 -10.73 10.91
CA VAL A 171 -7.03 -11.31 10.66
C VAL A 171 -6.04 -10.92 11.76
N PRO A 172 -5.02 -11.73 12.04
CA PRO A 172 -3.88 -11.25 12.81
C PRO A 172 -3.25 -10.05 12.10
N ALA A 173 -3.11 -8.90 12.77
CA ALA A 173 -2.63 -7.66 12.16
C ALA A 173 -1.24 -7.83 11.51
N ASN A 174 -0.33 -8.53 12.18
CA ASN A 174 1.00 -8.83 11.65
C ASN A 174 1.00 -9.67 10.36
N SER A 175 -0.08 -10.38 10.04
CA SER A 175 -0.20 -11.11 8.76
C SER A 175 -0.34 -10.16 7.56
N LEU A 176 -0.71 -8.90 7.81
CA LEU A 176 -0.80 -7.84 6.81
C LEU A 176 0.52 -7.06 6.68
N SER A 177 1.52 -7.30 7.52
CA SER A 177 2.77 -6.55 7.46
C SER A 177 3.41 -6.68 6.09
N ASN A 178 3.66 -5.53 5.44
CA ASN A 178 4.21 -5.45 4.09
C ASN A 178 3.40 -6.24 3.03
N ALA A 179 2.12 -6.51 3.29
CA ALA A 179 1.23 -7.17 2.34
C ALA A 179 0.93 -6.25 1.15
N SER A 180 0.70 -6.85 -0.02
CA SER A 180 0.35 -6.11 -1.24
C SER A 180 -0.84 -5.18 -1.00
N PRO A 181 -0.82 -3.95 -1.54
CA PRO A 181 -1.91 -3.01 -1.35
C PRO A 181 -3.23 -3.54 -1.91
N ALA A 182 -4.33 -3.18 -1.27
CA ALA A 182 -5.67 -3.49 -1.74
C ALA A 182 -6.38 -2.22 -2.18
N TRP A 183 -6.92 -2.23 -3.41
CA TRP A 183 -7.72 -1.14 -3.94
C TRP A 183 -9.18 -1.57 -4.08
N TYR A 184 -10.09 -0.67 -3.71
CA TYR A 184 -11.53 -0.88 -3.77
C TYR A 184 -12.21 0.28 -4.51
N ARG A 185 -13.35 -0.05 -5.13
CA ARG A 185 -14.22 0.89 -5.82
C ARG A 185 -15.64 0.72 -5.31
N LEU A 186 -16.38 1.82 -5.23
CA LEU A 186 -17.80 1.79 -4.93
C LEU A 186 -18.60 1.92 -6.23
N ASN A 187 -19.80 1.33 -6.28
CA ASN A 187 -20.80 1.71 -7.29
C ASN A 187 -21.54 2.96 -6.84
N ASP A 188 -22.46 3.40 -7.72
CA ASP A 188 -23.38 4.51 -7.49
C ASP A 188 -24.34 4.27 -6.29
N GLU A 189 -24.37 3.05 -5.74
CA GLU A 189 -25.16 2.66 -4.56
C GLU A 189 -24.30 2.62 -3.28
N GLY A 190 -23.02 3.03 -3.35
CA GLY A 190 -22.09 3.01 -2.21
C GLY A 190 -21.58 1.62 -1.84
N GLN A 191 -21.84 0.60 -2.66
CA GLN A 191 -21.40 -0.77 -2.42
C GLN A 191 -20.05 -1.05 -3.07
N VAL A 192 -19.22 -1.85 -2.38
CA VAL A 192 -17.92 -2.30 -2.91
C VAL A 192 -18.15 -3.23 -4.11
N ILE A 193 -17.78 -2.79 -5.31
CA ILE A 193 -18.02 -3.52 -6.57
C ILE A 193 -16.87 -4.38 -7.06
N ALA A 194 -15.66 -4.16 -6.55
CA ALA A 194 -14.51 -4.97 -6.89
C ALA A 194 -13.58 -5.09 -5.69
N GLY A 195 -13.19 -6.34 -5.38
CA GLY A 195 -12.03 -6.64 -4.56
C GLY A 195 -10.73 -6.24 -5.26
N PRO A 196 -9.56 -6.47 -4.62
CA PRO A 196 -8.29 -5.90 -5.06
C PRO A 196 -8.06 -6.11 -6.55
N VAL A 197 -7.91 -5.00 -7.27
CA VAL A 197 -7.62 -5.01 -8.71
C VAL A 197 -6.35 -5.84 -8.90
N ALA A 198 -6.37 -6.79 -9.84
CA ALA A 198 -5.25 -7.68 -10.07
C ALA A 198 -3.96 -6.86 -10.18
N PRO A 199 -2.87 -7.27 -9.50
CA PRO A 199 -1.63 -6.50 -9.49
C PRO A 199 -1.20 -6.26 -10.93
N VAL A 200 -1.10 -4.98 -11.31
CA VAL A 200 -0.52 -4.60 -12.60
C VAL A 200 0.89 -5.20 -12.61
N PRO A 201 1.27 -6.03 -13.60
CA PRO A 201 2.60 -6.60 -13.67
C PRO A 201 3.62 -5.48 -13.54
N GLU A 202 4.42 -5.50 -12.48
CA GLU A 202 5.34 -4.40 -12.21
C GLU A 202 6.27 -4.22 -13.43
N PRO A 203 6.59 -2.98 -13.81
CA PRO A 203 7.53 -2.71 -14.90
C PRO A 203 8.85 -3.47 -14.74
N GLY A 204 9.26 -3.70 -13.48
CA GLY A 204 10.43 -4.51 -13.14
C GLY A 204 10.32 -5.97 -13.57
N SER A 205 9.14 -6.60 -13.44
CA SER A 205 8.93 -7.98 -13.87
C SER A 205 9.03 -8.14 -15.39
N LEU A 206 8.54 -7.15 -16.14
CA LEU A 206 8.66 -7.11 -17.60
C LEU A 206 10.11 -6.85 -18.04
N ALA A 207 10.82 -5.96 -17.36
CA ALA A 207 12.24 -5.71 -17.62
C ALA A 207 13.09 -6.97 -17.33
N LEU A 208 12.80 -7.70 -16.25
CA LEU A 208 13.50 -8.93 -15.89
C LEU A 208 13.20 -10.07 -16.88
N ALA A 209 11.93 -10.21 -17.29
CA ALA A 209 11.54 -11.17 -18.32
C ALA A 209 12.22 -10.83 -19.66
N GLY A 210 12.29 -9.55 -20.02
CA GLY A 210 13.02 -9.06 -21.19
C GLY A 210 14.51 -9.38 -21.13
N LEU A 211 15.15 -9.19 -19.98
CA LEU A 211 16.56 -9.56 -19.76
C LEU A 211 16.77 -11.07 -19.86
N GLY A 212 15.89 -11.87 -19.23
CA GLY A 212 15.95 -13.33 -19.29
C GLY A 212 15.88 -13.86 -20.73
N LEU A 213 14.89 -13.39 -21.49
CA LEU A 213 14.72 -13.77 -22.90
C LEU A 213 15.89 -13.29 -23.77
N GLY A 214 16.40 -12.07 -23.54
CA GLY A 214 17.56 -11.52 -24.23
C GLY A 214 18.83 -12.34 -24.01
N MET A 215 19.08 -12.78 -22.77
CA MET A 215 20.23 -13.64 -22.45
C MET A 215 20.11 -15.03 -23.09
N SER A 216 18.91 -15.63 -23.08
CA SER A 216 18.68 -16.93 -23.72
C SER A 216 18.91 -16.87 -25.24
N ALA A 217 18.44 -15.80 -25.91
CA ALA A 217 18.66 -15.60 -27.33
C ALA A 217 20.15 -15.42 -27.67
N TRP A 218 20.89 -14.66 -26.87
CA TRP A 218 22.33 -14.44 -27.06
C TRP A 218 23.15 -15.73 -26.87
N LEU A 219 22.85 -16.52 -25.84
CA LEU A 219 23.49 -17.81 -25.60
C LEU A 219 23.16 -18.85 -26.68
N GLY A 220 21.92 -18.83 -27.21
CA GLY A 220 21.50 -19.69 -28.33
C GLY A 220 22.17 -19.32 -29.66
N GLY A 221 22.31 -18.03 -29.95
CA GLY A 221 22.93 -17.54 -31.19
C GLY A 221 24.42 -17.84 -31.31
N ARG A 222 25.16 -17.86 -30.18
CA ARG A 222 26.60 -18.18 -30.19
C ARG A 222 26.93 -19.64 -30.53
N ARG A 223 25.98 -20.56 -30.41
CA ARG A 223 26.21 -21.99 -30.70
C ARG A 223 26.09 -22.35 -32.18
N ARG A 224 25.73 -21.40 -33.05
CA ARG A 224 25.61 -21.63 -34.51
C ARG A 224 26.67 -20.85 -35.28
N ARG A 225 27.95 -21.16 -35.06
CA ARG A 225 28.97 -20.98 -36.11
C ARG A 225 29.21 -22.35 -36.75
N PRO A 226 28.68 -22.63 -37.94
CA PRO A 226 29.12 -23.78 -38.70
C PRO A 226 30.58 -23.55 -39.09
N ASP A 227 31.44 -24.52 -38.75
CA ASP A 227 32.82 -24.60 -39.26
C ASP A 227 32.77 -24.88 -40.77
N ALA A 228 32.46 -23.85 -41.54
CA ALA A 228 32.65 -23.84 -42.97
C ALA A 228 34.03 -23.27 -43.26
N ALA A 229 35.05 -24.13 -43.28
CA ALA A 229 36.14 -24.13 -44.26
C ALA A 229 37.33 -24.95 -43.76
N ARG A 230 37.38 -26.23 -44.13
CA ARG A 230 38.65 -26.90 -44.45
C ARG A 230 38.42 -27.85 -45.62
N ALA A 231 38.49 -27.28 -46.81
CA ALA A 231 38.76 -28.01 -48.04
C ALA A 231 39.95 -27.31 -48.72
N ALA A 232 41.12 -27.91 -48.53
CA ALA A 232 42.30 -27.82 -49.37
C ALA A 232 43.07 -29.13 -49.18
#